data_AF-A0A538CT17-F1
#
_entry.id   AF-A0A538CT17-F1
#
_cell.length_a   1.000
_cell.length_b   1.000
_cell.length_c   1.000
_cell.angle_alpha   90.00
_cell.angle_beta   90.00
_cell.angle_gamma   90.00
#
_symmetry.space_group_name_H-M   'P 1'
#
loop_
_entity.id
_entity.type
_entity.pdbx_description
1 polymer ?
#
loop_
_entity_poly.entity_id
_entity_poly.type
_entity_poly.pdbx_seq_one_letter_code
_entity_poly.pdbx_strand_id
1 'polypeptide(L)'
;MTPFHRGQPSASKVVGQVPQGWSPGSGTIVTGTAANKAEAAAVAAYAGGTVNRVVLLSNGDYNVHLIGVNWPHHVFVNTDFKVIGAE
;
A
#
# COMPACT_ATOMS: atom_id res chain seq x y z
N MET A 1 -2.24 -11.66 4.49
CA MET A 1 -2.25 -10.50 5.41
C MET A 1 -2.23 -11.00 6.84
N THR A 2 -1.89 -10.14 7.79
CA THR A 2 -2.03 -10.40 9.23
C THR A 2 -3.16 -9.52 9.78
N PRO A 3 -4.23 -10.08 10.36
CA PRO A 3 -5.29 -9.29 10.98
C PRO A 3 -4.77 -8.35 12.06
N PHE A 4 -5.40 -7.18 12.23
CA PHE A 4 -5.05 -6.28 13.32
C PHE A 4 -5.48 -6.83 14.67
N HIS A 5 -4.56 -6.84 15.63
CA HIS A 5 -4.84 -7.14 17.03
C HIS A 5 -4.33 -6.00 17.91
N ARG A 6 -5.26 -5.37 18.64
CA ARG A 6 -4.92 -4.25 19.54
C ARG A 6 -3.83 -4.68 20.52
N GLY A 7 -2.75 -3.90 20.61
CA GLY A 7 -1.63 -4.15 21.51
C GLY A 7 -0.52 -5.03 20.92
N GLN A 8 -0.71 -5.62 19.74
CA GLN A 8 0.39 -6.22 18.99
C GLN A 8 1.08 -5.17 18.13
N PRO A 9 2.43 -5.15 18.09
CA PRO A 9 3.17 -4.31 17.16
C PRO A 9 2.92 -4.76 15.71
N SER A 10 2.90 -3.81 14.78
CA SER A 10 2.86 -4.09 13.34
C SER A 10 4.08 -4.91 12.92
N ALA A 11 3.92 -5.78 11.92
CA ALA A 11 5.02 -6.62 11.46
C ALA A 11 6.01 -5.79 10.62
N SER A 12 7.31 -5.87 10.93
CA SER A 12 8.39 -5.25 10.13
C SER A 12 8.79 -6.13 8.94
N LYS A 13 7.83 -6.48 8.08
CA LYS A 13 8.06 -7.38 6.95
C LYS A 13 8.00 -6.62 5.63
N VAL A 14 9.07 -6.70 4.84
CA VAL A 14 9.11 -6.15 3.49
C VAL A 14 9.09 -7.29 2.47
N VAL A 15 8.32 -7.13 1.40
CA VAL A 15 8.29 -8.04 0.24
C VAL A 15 8.36 -7.24 -1.05
N GLY A 16 9.08 -7.77 -2.05
CA GLY A 16 9.19 -7.14 -3.36
C GLY A 16 9.97 -5.81 -3.33
N GLN A 17 9.53 -4.86 -4.14
CA GLN A 17 10.18 -3.57 -4.32
C GLN A 17 9.44 -2.48 -3.54
N VAL A 18 10.13 -1.92 -2.54
CA VAL A 18 9.76 -0.67 -1.88
C VAL A 18 10.69 0.43 -2.43
N PRO A 19 10.18 1.59 -2.87
CA PRO A 19 11.02 2.65 -3.41
C PRO A 19 12.10 3.09 -2.42
N GLN A 20 13.34 3.23 -2.91
CA GLN A 20 14.46 3.63 -2.06
C GLN A 20 14.22 5.01 -1.44
N GLY A 21 14.42 5.13 -0.13
CA GLY A 21 14.23 6.39 0.60
C GLY A 21 12.76 6.77 0.82
N TRP A 22 11.83 5.86 0.52
CA TRP A 22 10.43 6.06 0.88
C TRP A 22 10.25 6.00 2.40
N SER A 23 9.29 6.79 2.90
CA SER A 23 8.84 6.75 4.28
C SER A 23 7.31 6.90 4.34
N PRO A 24 6.64 6.34 5.36
CA PRO A 24 5.21 6.52 5.53
C PRO A 24 4.80 7.99 5.54
N GLY A 25 3.85 8.35 4.67
CA GLY A 25 3.38 9.73 4.50
C GLY A 25 4.11 10.55 3.43
N SER A 26 5.16 10.03 2.80
CA SER A 26 5.74 10.63 1.60
C SER A 26 4.79 10.57 0.40
N GLY A 27 4.80 11.60 -0.44
CA GLY A 27 4.03 11.67 -1.69
C GLY A 27 2.76 12.51 -1.60
N THR A 28 1.89 12.37 -2.60
CA THR A 28 0.65 13.16 -2.73
C THR A 28 -0.57 12.25 -2.73
N ILE A 29 -1.54 12.49 -1.83
CA ILE A 29 -2.80 11.75 -1.85
C ILE A 29 -3.54 12.07 -3.15
N VAL A 30 -3.95 11.03 -3.87
CA VAL A 30 -4.65 11.13 -5.16
C VAL A 30 -5.98 10.39 -5.13
N THR A 31 -6.90 10.83 -5.98
CA THR A 31 -8.22 10.23 -6.18
C THR A 31 -8.49 10.03 -7.68
N GLY A 32 -9.63 9.43 -8.03
CA GLY A 32 -10.05 9.23 -9.42
C GLY A 32 -9.61 7.89 -10.00
N THR A 33 -9.72 7.75 -11.33
CA THR A 33 -9.64 6.44 -12.01
C THR A 33 -8.32 5.70 -11.76
N ALA A 34 -7.18 6.39 -11.75
CA ALA A 34 -5.90 5.75 -11.50
C ALA A 34 -5.77 5.27 -10.06
N ALA A 35 -6.21 6.08 -9.07
CA ALA A 35 -6.25 5.68 -7.68
C ALA A 35 -7.14 4.44 -7.48
N ASN A 36 -8.33 4.40 -8.10
CA ASN A 36 -9.23 3.26 -8.01
C ASN A 36 -8.61 1.98 -8.59
N LYS A 37 -7.83 2.08 -9.66
CA LYS A 37 -7.13 0.92 -10.25
C LYS A 37 -5.99 0.43 -9.34
N ALA A 38 -5.23 1.35 -8.75
CA ALA A 38 -4.18 0.99 -7.79
C ALA A 38 -4.77 0.33 -6.55
N GLU A 39 -5.86 0.88 -6.01
CA GLU A 39 -6.63 0.30 -4.92
C GLU A 39 -7.12 -1.12 -5.26
N ALA A 40 -7.75 -1.30 -6.42
CA ALA A 40 -8.23 -2.61 -6.86
C ALA A 40 -7.10 -3.64 -6.97
N ALA A 41 -5.95 -3.24 -7.52
CA ALA A 41 -4.77 -4.11 -7.61
C ALA A 41 -4.25 -4.51 -6.23
N ALA A 42 -4.17 -3.56 -5.29
CA ALA A 42 -3.73 -3.82 -3.92
C ALA A 42 -4.69 -4.75 -3.16
N VAL A 43 -6.00 -4.52 -3.25
CA VAL A 43 -7.03 -5.35 -2.58
C VAL A 43 -7.08 -6.75 -3.19
N ALA A 44 -6.87 -6.89 -4.50
CA ALA A 44 -6.79 -8.19 -5.15
C ALA A 44 -5.58 -9.01 -4.67
N ALA A 45 -4.44 -8.36 -4.41
CA ALA A 45 -3.23 -9.03 -3.89
C ALA A 45 -3.28 -9.29 -2.38
N TYR A 46 -3.89 -8.38 -1.62
CA TYR A 46 -3.97 -8.41 -0.16
C TYR A 46 -5.41 -8.22 0.31
N ALA A 47 -6.24 -9.24 0.07
CA ALA A 47 -7.64 -9.23 0.47
C ALA A 47 -7.80 -9.12 2.00
N GLY A 48 -8.77 -8.30 2.45
CA GLY A 48 -9.19 -8.17 3.85
C GLY A 48 -8.69 -6.92 4.57
N GLY A 49 -7.84 -6.11 3.96
CA GLY A 49 -7.52 -4.76 4.46
C GLY A 49 -8.49 -3.71 3.92
N THR A 50 -8.72 -2.65 4.69
CA THR A 50 -9.51 -1.49 4.23
C THR A 50 -8.55 -0.45 3.69
N VAL A 51 -8.78 0.03 2.46
CA VAL A 51 -7.97 1.11 1.90
C VAL A 51 -8.44 2.45 2.46
N ASN A 52 -7.54 3.20 3.07
CA ASN A 52 -7.82 4.53 3.62
C ASN A 52 -7.49 5.63 2.61
N ARG A 53 -6.42 5.45 1.82
CA ARG A 53 -5.94 6.42 0.83
C ARG A 53 -5.00 5.75 -0.18
N VAL A 54 -4.92 6.36 -1.36
CA VAL A 54 -3.89 6.08 -2.37
C VAL A 54 -3.00 7.30 -2.51
N VAL A 55 -1.69 7.09 -2.56
CA VAL A 55 -0.67 8.13 -2.61
C VAL A 55 0.17 7.95 -3.87
N LEU A 56 0.31 9.00 -4.69
CA LEU A 56 1.26 9.06 -5.79
C LEU A 56 2.65 9.40 -5.24
N LEU A 57 3.63 8.57 -5.56
CA LEU A 57 5.02 8.73 -5.18
C LEU A 57 5.78 9.54 -6.24
N SER A 58 6.94 10.08 -5.86
CA SER A 58 7.77 10.93 -6.74
C SER A 58 8.30 10.21 -7.98
N ASN A 59 8.43 8.88 -7.92
CA ASN A 59 8.83 8.04 -9.05
C ASN A 59 7.66 7.65 -9.96
N GLY A 60 6.44 8.10 -9.66
CA GLY A 60 5.23 7.80 -10.44
C GLY A 60 4.46 6.55 -9.97
N ASP A 61 5.02 5.76 -9.06
CA ASP A 61 4.31 4.62 -8.48
C ASP A 61 3.24 5.08 -7.49
N TYR A 62 2.34 4.17 -7.13
CA TYR A 62 1.33 4.36 -6.12
C TYR A 62 1.67 3.59 -4.84
N ASN A 63 1.42 4.22 -3.70
CA ASN A 63 1.36 3.57 -2.41
C ASN A 63 -0.11 3.52 -1.96
N VAL A 64 -0.63 2.31 -1.77
CA VAL A 64 -1.98 2.07 -1.23
C VAL A 64 -1.84 1.76 0.25
N HIS A 65 -2.45 2.60 1.09
CA HIS A 65 -2.38 2.44 2.54
C HIS A 65 -3.58 1.65 3.05
N LEU A 66 -3.31 0.47 3.64
CA LEU A 66 -4.29 -0.42 4.25
C LEU A 66 -4.33 -0.25 5.77
N ILE A 67 -5.55 -0.23 6.30
CA ILE A 67 -5.84 -0.20 7.73
C ILE A 67 -6.64 -1.44 8.14
N GLY A 68 -6.76 -1.66 9.45
CA GLY A 68 -7.45 -2.84 10.00
C GLY A 68 -6.64 -4.13 9.87
N VAL A 69 -5.38 -4.03 9.44
CA VAL A 69 -4.41 -5.12 9.33
C VAL A 69 -3.15 -4.77 10.14
N ASN A 70 -2.45 -5.78 10.64
CA ASN A 70 -1.09 -5.64 11.19
C ASN A 70 -0.01 -5.72 10.10
N TRP A 71 -0.37 -6.24 8.91
CA TRP A 71 0.49 -6.33 7.72
C TRP A 71 -0.27 -6.79 6.45
N PRO A 72 0.03 -6.27 5.25
CA PRO A 72 0.83 -5.06 5.00
C PRO A 72 0.02 -3.79 5.28
N HIS A 73 0.69 -2.73 5.71
CA HIS A 73 0.10 -1.39 5.81
C HIS A 73 0.25 -0.62 4.50
N HIS A 74 1.31 -0.89 3.75
CA HIS A 74 1.70 -0.16 2.56
C HIS A 74 1.87 -1.14 1.41
N VAL A 75 1.10 -0.97 0.34
CA VAL A 75 1.23 -1.78 -0.88
C VAL A 75 1.67 -0.88 -2.01
N PHE A 76 2.75 -1.24 -2.68
CA PHE A 76 3.34 -0.48 -3.77
C PHE A 76 2.87 -1.05 -5.11
N VAL A 77 2.35 -0.17 -5.96
CA VAL A 77 1.75 -0.50 -7.25
C VAL A 77 2.38 0.39 -8.32
N ASN A 78 2.89 -0.19 -9.39
CA ASN A 78 3.49 0.59 -10.47
C ASN A 78 2.45 1.27 -11.38
N THR A 79 2.91 2.06 -12.36
CA THR A 79 2.05 2.77 -13.31
C THR A 79 1.20 1.87 -14.22
N ASP A 80 1.57 0.59 -14.36
CA ASP A 80 0.79 -0.43 -15.07
C ASP A 80 -0.24 -1.12 -14.16
N PHE A 81 -0.43 -0.62 -12.94
CA PHE A 81 -1.32 -1.17 -11.91
C PHE A 81 -0.96 -2.60 -11.47
N LYS A 82 0.34 -2.92 -11.46
CA LYS A 82 0.86 -4.18 -10.91
C LYS A 82 1.43 -3.95 -9.53
N VAL A 83 1.08 -4.83 -8.59
CA VAL A 83 1.70 -4.84 -7.25
C VAL A 83 3.17 -5.24 -7.39
N ILE A 84 4.06 -4.38 -6.92
CA ILE A 84 5.53 -4.58 -6.99
C ILE A 84 6.15 -4.85 -5.63
N GLY A 85 5.49 -4.45 -4.53
CA GLY A 85 5.97 -4.69 -3.18
C GLY A 85 4.96 -4.37 -2.10
N ALA A 86 5.30 -4.73 -0.86
CA ALA A 86 4.52 -4.39 0.31
C ALA A 86 5.36 -4.34 1.59
N GLU A 87 4.89 -3.54 2.54
CA GLU A 87 5.46 -3.29 3.86
C GLU A 87 4.36 -3.24 4.92
#